data_AF-A0A3C1TMG7-F1
#
_entry.id   AF-A0A3C1TMG7-F1
#
_cell.length_a   1.000
_cell.length_b   1.000
_cell.length_c   1.000
_cell.angle_alpha   90.00
_cell.angle_beta   90.00
_cell.angle_gamma   90.00
#
_symmetry.space_group_name_H-M   'P 1'
#
loop_
_entity.id
_entity.type
_entity.pdbx_description
1 polymer ?
#
loop_
_entity_poly.entity_id
_entity_poly.type
_entity_poly.pdbx_seq_one_letter_code
_entity_poly.pdbx_strand_id
1 'polypeptide(L)'
;MQTLNRIRNRKEIKKIDNEIEKSNKQIEGIQNRLKKLNKDKKKLDNEKNPFETAKKLLIAANWAIFAGQVIIGILAFIFMITLVLFPVAMFLFGVSSSMNFAKTANKLQIKILEKEIKAIDEKIEKVEKEIKTIQAELKIMSNKVRQLTNQRSQLINQGLFQKSPQTNT
;
A
#
# COMPACT_ATOMS: atom_id res chain seq x y z
N MET A 1 -10.68 34.97 39.60
CA MET A 1 -11.24 33.65 40.00
C MET A 1 -10.50 32.45 39.39
N GLN A 2 -10.11 32.46 38.10
CA GLN A 2 -9.36 31.35 37.48
C GLN A 2 -8.02 31.02 38.16
N THR A 3 -7.31 32.02 38.66
CA THR A 3 -6.05 31.86 39.41
C THR A 3 -6.22 31.09 40.72
N LEU A 4 -7.31 31.32 41.46
CA LEU A 4 -7.63 30.59 42.69
C LEU A 4 -7.96 29.11 42.44
N ASN A 5 -8.72 28.81 41.38
CA ASN A 5 -9.03 27.43 41.00
C ASN A 5 -7.79 26.66 40.52
N ARG A 6 -6.89 27.32 39.77
CA ARG A 6 -5.59 26.74 39.40
C ARG A 6 -4.73 26.38 40.60
N ILE A 7 -4.75 27.20 41.65
CA ILE A 7 -4.01 26.93 42.90
C ILE A 7 -4.66 25.76 43.65
N ARG A 8 -6.00 25.75 43.78
CA ARG A 8 -6.74 24.68 44.47
C ARG A 8 -6.54 23.32 43.81
N ASN A 9 -6.64 23.28 42.49
CA ASN A 9 -6.57 22.04 41.70
C ASN A 9 -5.16 21.78 41.13
N ARG A 10 -4.11 22.46 41.64
CA ARG A 10 -2.74 22.43 41.09
C ARG A 10 -2.17 21.02 40.96
N LYS A 11 -2.39 20.17 41.98
CA LYS A 11 -1.89 18.78 41.98
C LYS A 11 -2.54 17.94 40.89
N GLU A 12 -3.84 18.09 40.68
CA GLU A 12 -4.59 17.36 39.65
C GLU A 12 -4.24 17.85 38.24
N ILE A 13 -4.16 19.17 38.05
CA ILE A 13 -3.71 19.76 36.78
C ILE A 13 -2.31 19.24 36.41
N LYS A 14 -1.38 19.19 37.37
CA LYS A 14 -0.02 18.66 37.12
C LYS A 14 -0.03 17.17 36.78
N LYS A 15 -0.89 16.37 37.40
CA LYS A 15 -1.06 14.94 37.03
C LYS A 15 -1.56 14.80 35.59
N ILE A 16 -2.58 15.57 35.21
CA ILE A 16 -3.12 15.57 33.85
C ILE A 16 -2.07 16.05 32.84
N ASP A 17 -1.32 17.12 33.14
CA ASP A 17 -0.25 17.61 32.27
C ASP A 17 0.81 16.54 32.04
N ASN A 18 1.23 15.82 33.09
CA ASN A 18 2.18 14.70 32.96
C ASN A 18 1.61 13.55 32.11
N GLU A 19 0.31 13.23 32.25
CA GLU A 19 -0.34 12.20 31.43
C GLU A 19 -0.43 12.61 29.96
N ILE A 20 -0.77 13.87 29.68
CA ILE A 20 -0.78 14.43 28.32
C ILE A 20 0.63 14.34 27.71
N GLU A 21 1.67 14.74 28.46
CA GLU A 21 3.06 14.65 27.97
C GLU A 21 3.45 13.20 27.66
N LYS A 22 3.13 12.26 28.56
CA LYS A 22 3.39 10.83 28.35
C LYS A 22 2.67 10.30 27.10
N SER A 23 1.40 10.64 26.94
CA SER A 23 0.62 10.23 25.76
C SER A 23 1.14 10.86 24.47
N ASN A 24 1.59 12.12 24.49
CA ASN A 24 2.18 12.77 23.32
C ASN A 24 3.49 12.08 22.89
N LYS A 25 4.37 11.71 23.83
CA LYS A 25 5.58 10.93 23.53
C LYS A 25 5.24 9.57 22.90
N GLN A 26 4.19 8.91 23.39
CA GLN A 26 3.72 7.66 22.80
C GLN A 26 3.16 7.86 21.39
N ILE A 27 2.38 8.92 21.16
CA ILE A 27 1.86 9.28 19.83
C ILE A 27 3.00 9.53 18.84
N GLU A 28 4.03 10.27 19.25
CA GLU A 28 5.21 10.55 18.42
C GLU A 28 5.94 9.24 18.05
N GLY A 29 6.14 8.35 19.02
CA GLY A 29 6.71 7.02 18.78
C GLY A 29 5.90 6.21 17.77
N ILE A 30 4.57 6.27 17.86
CA ILE A 30 3.67 5.61 16.91
C ILE A 30 3.74 6.24 15.52
N GLN A 31 3.75 7.58 15.43
CA GLN A 31 3.89 8.29 14.15
C GLN A 31 5.19 7.91 13.43
N ASN A 32 6.29 7.78 14.17
CA ASN A 32 7.56 7.33 13.63
C ASN A 32 7.50 5.89 13.09
N ARG A 33 6.83 4.97 13.81
CA ARG A 33 6.58 3.61 13.32
C ARG A 33 5.74 3.61 12.04
N LEU A 34 4.68 4.40 12.00
CA LEU A 34 3.81 4.54 10.83
C LEU A 34 4.57 5.10 9.62
N LYS A 35 5.45 6.09 9.83
CA LYS A 35 6.33 6.63 8.78
C LYS A 35 7.28 5.56 8.24
N LYS A 36 7.83 4.71 9.12
CA LYS A 36 8.70 3.59 8.72
C LYS A 36 7.93 2.55 7.89
N LEU A 37 6.76 2.12 8.34
CA LEU A 37 5.92 1.17 7.61
C LEU A 37 5.49 1.70 6.24
N ASN A 38 5.11 2.98 6.14
CA ASN A 38 4.82 3.60 4.84
C ASN A 38 6.02 3.61 3.90
N LYS A 39 7.23 3.82 4.43
CA LYS A 39 8.47 3.74 3.63
C LYS A 39 8.72 2.32 3.16
N ASP A 40 8.50 1.32 4.02
CA ASP A 40 8.70 -0.09 3.68
C ASP A 40 7.64 -0.58 2.69
N LYS A 41 6.39 -0.14 2.81
CA LYS A 41 5.35 -0.34 1.79
C LYS A 41 5.80 0.20 0.43
N LYS A 42 6.27 1.45 0.39
CA LYS A 42 6.75 2.08 -0.85
C LYS A 42 7.92 1.33 -1.48
N LYS A 43 8.82 0.74 -0.67
CA LYS A 43 9.90 -0.11 -1.19
C LYS A 43 9.34 -1.38 -1.84
N LEU A 44 8.38 -2.04 -1.20
CA LEU A 44 7.72 -3.23 -1.78
C LEU A 44 7.00 -2.89 -3.08
N ASP A 45 6.30 -1.75 -3.15
CA ASP A 45 5.67 -1.28 -4.39
C ASP A 45 6.71 -1.05 -5.50
N ASN A 46 7.86 -0.45 -5.16
CA ASN A 46 8.95 -0.24 -6.10
C ASN A 46 9.61 -1.55 -6.53
N GLU A 47 9.72 -2.55 -5.65
CA GLU A 47 10.19 -3.89 -5.98
C GLU A 47 9.20 -4.62 -6.90
N LYS A 48 7.89 -4.39 -6.73
CA LYS A 48 6.83 -5.00 -7.55
C LYS A 48 6.80 -4.48 -8.99
N ASN A 49 6.95 -3.17 -9.17
CA ASN A 49 6.86 -2.48 -10.46
C ASN A 49 7.67 -3.11 -11.63
N PRO A 50 8.96 -3.47 -11.46
CA PRO A 50 9.72 -4.11 -12.54
C PRO A 50 9.14 -5.48 -12.93
N PHE A 51 8.64 -6.27 -11.97
CA PHE A 51 8.03 -7.57 -12.26
C PHE A 51 6.71 -7.41 -13.03
N GLU A 52 5.86 -6.45 -12.67
CA GLU A 52 4.64 -6.15 -13.43
C GLU A 52 4.95 -5.68 -14.86
N THR A 53 5.98 -4.85 -15.01
CA THR A 53 6.42 -4.36 -16.32
C THR A 53 6.95 -5.49 -17.18
N ALA A 54 7.81 -6.36 -16.61
CA ALA A 54 8.31 -7.56 -17.28
C ALA A 54 7.16 -8.49 -17.70
N LYS A 55 6.17 -8.70 -16.82
CA LYS A 55 4.99 -9.50 -17.13
C LYS A 55 4.21 -8.92 -18.31
N LYS A 56 3.96 -7.60 -18.32
CA LYS A 56 3.26 -6.92 -19.43
C LYS A 56 4.04 -7.05 -20.75
N LEU A 57 5.36 -6.90 -20.70
CA LEU A 57 6.22 -7.08 -21.87
C LEU A 57 6.17 -8.51 -22.41
N LEU A 58 6.23 -9.53 -21.55
CA LEU A 58 6.12 -10.92 -21.99
C LEU A 58 4.74 -11.26 -22.57
N ILE A 59 3.67 -10.68 -22.03
CA ILE A 59 2.31 -10.81 -22.60
C ILE A 59 2.26 -10.19 -24.00
N ALA A 60 2.82 -8.98 -24.16
CA ALA A 60 2.90 -8.31 -25.46
C ALA A 60 3.77 -9.11 -26.46
N ALA A 61 4.89 -9.66 -26.01
CA ALA A 61 5.76 -10.52 -26.82
C ALA A 61 5.02 -11.79 -27.28
N ASN A 62 4.22 -12.41 -26.42
CA ASN A 62 3.40 -13.56 -26.81
C ASN A 62 2.36 -13.22 -27.88
N TRP A 63 1.76 -12.04 -27.80
CA TRP A 63 0.85 -11.54 -28.85
C TRP A 63 1.59 -11.29 -30.17
N ALA A 64 2.79 -10.69 -30.11
CA ALA A 64 3.62 -10.47 -31.30
C ALA A 64 4.05 -11.80 -31.94
N ILE A 65 4.48 -12.79 -31.15
CA ILE A 65 4.80 -14.14 -31.64
C ILE A 65 3.59 -14.77 -32.32
N PHE A 66 2.40 -14.64 -31.73
CA PHE A 66 1.17 -15.17 -32.33
C PHE A 66 0.87 -14.51 -33.69
N ALA A 67 0.95 -13.19 -33.78
CA ALA A 67 0.75 -12.47 -35.04
C ALA A 67 1.78 -12.89 -36.10
N GLY A 68 3.06 -13.00 -35.72
CA GLY A 68 4.12 -13.48 -36.60
C GLY A 68 3.89 -14.90 -37.10
N GLN A 69 3.43 -15.80 -36.22
CA GLN A 69 3.10 -17.18 -36.59
C GLN A 69 1.99 -17.27 -37.62
N VAL A 70 0.95 -16.43 -37.52
CA VAL A 70 -0.14 -16.36 -38.51
C VAL A 70 0.40 -15.92 -39.87
N ILE A 71 1.24 -14.87 -39.91
CA ILE A 71 1.83 -14.35 -41.15
C ILE A 71 2.74 -15.40 -41.80
N ILE A 72 3.61 -16.06 -41.02
CA ILE A 72 4.50 -17.12 -41.50
C ILE A 72 3.67 -18.30 -42.03
N GLY A 73 2.58 -18.67 -41.35
CA GLY A 73 1.68 -19.73 -41.79
C GLY A 73 1.06 -19.44 -43.17
N ILE A 74 0.58 -18.21 -43.38
CA ILE A 74 0.03 -17.77 -44.68
C ILE A 74 1.11 -17.82 -45.77
N LEU A 75 2.31 -17.30 -45.50
CA LEU A 75 3.43 -17.33 -46.45
C LEU A 75 3.86 -18.76 -46.81
N ALA A 76 3.98 -19.63 -45.81
CA ALA A 76 4.34 -21.04 -46.02
C ALA A 76 3.30 -21.75 -46.89
N PHE A 77 2.00 -21.46 -46.69
CA PHE A 77 0.93 -22.01 -47.51
C PHE A 77 1.02 -21.57 -48.98
N ILE A 78 1.28 -20.28 -49.23
CA ILE A 78 1.48 -19.74 -50.59
C ILE A 78 2.68 -20.42 -51.28
N PHE A 79 3.80 -20.57 -50.56
CA PHE A 79 4.99 -21.22 -51.10
C PHE A 79 4.81 -22.72 -51.33
N MET A 80 4.01 -23.41 -50.52
CA MET A 80 3.72 -24.83 -50.69
C MET A 80 2.98 -25.12 -52.01
N ILE A 81 2.06 -24.22 -52.43
CA ILE A 81 1.35 -24.34 -53.71
C ILE A 81 2.32 -24.19 -54.90
N THR A 82 3.42 -23.46 -54.71
CA THR A 82 4.43 -23.24 -55.75
C THR A 82 5.51 -24.31 -55.65
N LEU A 83 5.39 -25.39 -56.44
CA LEU A 83 6.20 -26.61 -56.35
C LEU A 83 7.74 -26.38 -56.32
N VAL A 84 8.23 -25.29 -56.93
CA VAL A 84 9.65 -24.88 -56.95
C VAL A 84 10.13 -24.30 -55.60
N LEU A 85 9.22 -23.77 -54.76
CA LEU A 85 9.54 -23.10 -53.50
C LEU A 85 9.31 -23.98 -52.26
N PHE A 86 9.12 -25.29 -52.46
CA PHE A 86 8.95 -26.27 -51.39
C PHE A 86 10.05 -26.23 -50.30
N PRO A 87 11.36 -26.07 -50.62
CA PRO A 87 12.40 -25.95 -49.59
C PRO A 87 12.22 -24.74 -48.68
N VAL A 88 11.69 -23.63 -49.22
CA VAL A 88 11.41 -22.40 -48.46
C VAL A 88 10.24 -22.62 -47.50
N ALA A 89 9.19 -23.33 -47.94
CA ALA A 89 8.07 -23.68 -47.08
C ALA A 89 8.51 -24.56 -45.89
N MET A 90 9.35 -25.58 -46.12
CA MET A 90 9.92 -26.43 -45.06
C MET A 90 10.74 -25.62 -44.03
N PHE A 91 11.53 -24.65 -44.49
CA PHE A 91 12.26 -23.74 -43.59
C PHE A 91 11.31 -22.90 -42.72
N LEU A 92 10.26 -22.33 -43.31
CA LEU A 92 9.26 -21.55 -42.58
C LEU A 92 8.50 -22.38 -41.54
N PHE A 93 8.21 -23.65 -41.82
CA PHE A 93 7.66 -24.58 -40.81
C PHE A 93 8.64 -24.81 -39.64
N GLY A 94 9.94 -24.92 -39.91
CA GLY A 94 10.97 -24.99 -38.88
C GLY A 94 10.98 -23.76 -37.96
N VAL A 95 10.87 -22.56 -38.55
CA VAL A 95 10.75 -21.30 -37.79
C VAL A 95 9.45 -21.23 -36.98
N SER A 96 8.33 -21.73 -37.52
CA SER A 96 7.06 -21.79 -36.79
C SER A 96 7.14 -22.71 -35.55
N SER A 97 7.88 -23.82 -35.64
CA SER A 97 8.11 -24.73 -34.51
C SER A 97 8.91 -24.07 -33.38
N SER A 98 9.96 -23.31 -33.71
CA SER A 98 10.75 -22.59 -32.68
C SER A 98 9.96 -21.46 -31.99
N MET A 99 9.02 -20.84 -32.70
CA MET A 99 8.09 -19.86 -32.10
C MET A 99 7.16 -20.49 -31.04
N ASN A 100 6.72 -21.73 -31.23
CA ASN A 100 5.93 -22.46 -30.22
C ASN A 100 6.74 -22.74 -28.95
N PHE A 101 8.04 -23.04 -29.08
CA PHE A 101 8.94 -23.19 -27.95
C PHE A 101 9.10 -21.85 -27.20
N ALA A 102 9.34 -20.75 -27.91
CA ALA A 102 9.44 -19.41 -27.32
C ALA A 102 8.16 -19.01 -26.56
N LYS A 103 6.97 -19.30 -27.13
CA LYS A 103 5.68 -19.07 -26.47
C LYS A 103 5.53 -19.87 -25.17
N THR A 104 5.98 -21.12 -25.16
CA THR A 104 5.95 -21.97 -23.97
C THR A 104 6.92 -21.46 -22.90
N ALA A 105 8.13 -21.06 -23.29
CA ALA A 105 9.12 -20.47 -22.39
C ALA A 105 8.59 -19.16 -21.76
N ASN A 106 8.02 -18.26 -22.56
CA ASN A 106 7.40 -17.03 -22.08
C ASN A 106 6.24 -17.30 -21.11
N LYS A 107 5.40 -18.31 -21.40
CA LYS A 107 4.30 -18.69 -20.48
C LYS A 107 4.82 -19.15 -19.13
N LEU A 108 5.96 -19.86 -19.11
CA LEU A 108 6.60 -20.30 -17.87
C LEU A 108 7.20 -19.12 -17.11
N GLN A 109 7.87 -18.19 -17.80
CA GLN A 109 8.37 -16.95 -17.20
C GLN A 109 7.25 -16.08 -16.61
N ILE A 110 6.12 -15.93 -17.32
CA ILE A 110 4.95 -15.22 -16.80
C ILE A 110 4.46 -15.84 -15.49
N LYS A 111 4.39 -17.17 -15.41
CA LYS A 111 3.99 -17.87 -14.17
C LYS A 111 4.97 -17.64 -13.01
N ILE A 112 6.27 -17.56 -13.30
CA ILE A 112 7.29 -17.26 -12.27
C ILE A 112 7.07 -15.82 -11.77
N LEU A 113 6.96 -14.85 -12.68
CA LEU A 113 6.68 -13.45 -12.32
C LEU A 113 5.37 -13.31 -11.53
N GLU A 114 4.32 -14.06 -11.88
CA GLU A 114 3.07 -14.05 -11.12
C GLU A 114 3.23 -14.53 -9.67
N LYS A 115 4.05 -15.56 -9.44
CA LYS A 115 4.34 -16.03 -8.09
C LYS A 115 5.13 -14.99 -7.30
N GLU A 116 6.12 -14.36 -7.92
CA GLU A 116 6.92 -13.31 -7.28
C GLU A 116 6.08 -12.08 -6.94
N ILE A 117 5.26 -11.61 -7.89
CA ILE A 117 4.31 -10.51 -7.69
C ILE A 117 3.36 -10.84 -6.53
N LYS A 118 2.79 -12.05 -6.51
CA LYS A 118 1.88 -12.48 -5.44
C LYS A 118 2.56 -12.50 -4.07
N ALA A 119 3.80 -12.98 -3.99
CA ALA A 119 4.56 -12.98 -2.75
C ALA A 119 4.84 -11.54 -2.24
N ILE A 120 5.04 -10.58 -3.13
CA ILE A 120 5.18 -9.16 -2.78
C ILE A 120 3.82 -8.57 -2.34
N ASP A 121 2.73 -8.89 -3.04
CA ASP A 121 1.38 -8.45 -2.68
C ASP A 121 0.97 -8.92 -1.28
N GLU A 122 1.27 -10.17 -0.93
CA GLU A 122 1.03 -10.69 0.43
C GLU A 122 1.82 -9.93 1.51
N LYS A 123 3.04 -9.47 1.19
CA LYS A 123 3.83 -8.62 2.12
C LYS A 123 3.21 -7.22 2.23
N ILE A 124 2.80 -6.63 1.12
CA ILE A 124 2.14 -5.32 1.10
C ILE A 124 0.84 -5.37 1.92
N GLU A 125 0.03 -6.41 1.75
CA GLU A 125 -1.23 -6.58 2.49
C GLU A 125 -0.99 -6.66 4.01
N LYS A 126 0.04 -7.40 4.44
CA LYS A 126 0.43 -7.45 5.86
C LYS A 126 0.80 -6.07 6.40
N VAL A 127 1.64 -5.33 5.67
CA VAL A 127 2.05 -3.97 6.04
C VAL A 127 0.84 -3.02 6.08
N GLU A 128 -0.11 -3.14 5.15
CA GLU A 128 -1.33 -2.33 5.16
C GLU A 128 -2.22 -2.62 6.36
N LYS A 129 -2.37 -3.89 6.74
CA LYS A 129 -3.11 -4.27 7.95
C LYS A 129 -2.45 -3.68 9.19
N GLU A 130 -1.13 -3.74 9.31
CA GLU A 130 -0.39 -3.12 10.41
C GLU A 130 -0.58 -1.59 10.44
N ILE A 131 -0.50 -0.92 9.29
CA ILE A 131 -0.75 0.53 9.19
C ILE A 131 -2.16 0.87 9.68
N LYS A 132 -3.18 0.12 9.27
CA LYS A 132 -4.58 0.34 9.69
C LYS A 132 -4.74 0.19 11.21
N THR A 133 -4.15 -0.85 11.80
CA THR A 133 -4.17 -1.06 13.25
C THR A 133 -3.51 0.10 13.98
N ILE A 134 -2.32 0.53 13.51
CA ILE A 134 -1.60 1.65 14.10
C ILE A 134 -2.38 2.96 13.99
N GLN A 135 -3.04 3.23 12.86
CA GLN A 135 -3.90 4.41 12.70
C GLN A 135 -5.07 4.41 13.69
N ALA A 136 -5.67 3.24 13.96
CA ALA A 136 -6.72 3.10 14.96
C ALA A 136 -6.20 3.39 16.38
N GLU A 137 -5.03 2.85 16.75
CA GLU A 137 -4.37 3.14 18.02
C GLU A 137 -4.06 4.64 18.19
N LEU A 138 -3.57 5.28 17.13
CA LEU A 138 -3.27 6.71 17.11
C LEU A 138 -4.53 7.55 17.34
N LYS A 139 -5.66 7.17 16.73
CA LYS A 139 -6.97 7.80 16.94
C LYS A 139 -7.44 7.66 18.39
N ILE A 140 -7.30 6.49 18.99
CA ILE A 140 -7.65 6.24 20.39
C ILE A 140 -6.80 7.12 21.33
N MET A 141 -5.48 7.15 21.12
CA MET A 141 -4.60 7.99 21.94
C MET A 141 -4.86 9.49 21.75
N SER A 142 -5.12 9.95 20.53
CA SER A 142 -5.48 11.34 20.28
C SER A 142 -6.76 11.74 21.00
N ASN A 143 -7.77 10.86 21.00
CA ASN A 143 -9.01 11.07 21.76
C ASN A 143 -8.75 11.13 23.27
N LYS A 144 -7.87 10.27 23.80
CA LYS A 144 -7.48 10.29 25.22
C LYS A 144 -6.82 11.63 25.59
N VAL A 145 -5.89 12.12 24.78
CA VAL A 145 -5.26 13.44 24.99
C VAL A 145 -6.29 14.56 24.99
N ARG A 146 -7.28 14.51 24.07
CA ARG A 146 -8.38 15.48 24.03
C ARG A 146 -9.25 15.43 25.28
N GLN A 147 -9.58 14.24 25.79
CA GLN A 147 -10.33 14.08 27.04
C GLN A 147 -9.56 14.65 28.24
N LEU A 148 -8.27 14.35 28.36
CA LEU A 148 -7.40 14.91 29.40
C LEU A 148 -7.34 16.44 29.32
N THR A 149 -7.25 17.00 28.12
CA THR A 149 -7.22 18.46 27.90
C THR A 149 -8.55 19.11 28.29
N ASN A 150 -9.68 18.45 28.03
CA ASN A 150 -10.99 18.91 28.47
C ASN A 150 -11.12 18.86 30.00
N GLN A 151 -10.71 17.76 30.65
CA GLN A 151 -10.69 17.65 32.11
C GLN A 151 -9.84 18.74 32.75
N ARG A 152 -8.64 18.98 32.19
CA ARG A 152 -7.77 20.09 32.61
C ARG A 152 -8.48 21.44 32.52
N SER A 153 -9.17 21.69 31.40
CA SER A 153 -9.89 22.94 31.18
C SER A 153 -11.06 23.12 32.15
N GLN A 154 -11.78 22.04 32.47
CA GLN A 154 -12.84 22.04 33.48
C GLN A 154 -12.29 22.38 34.87
N LEU A 155 -11.17 21.76 35.29
CA LEU A 155 -10.53 22.06 36.58
C LEU A 155 -10.08 23.51 36.70
N ILE A 156 -9.65 24.13 35.59
CA ILE A 156 -9.28 25.55 35.56
C ILE A 156 -10.52 26.46 35.64
N ASN A 157 -11.61 26.08 34.98
CA ASN A 157 -12.81 26.90 34.79
C ASN A 157 -13.97 26.60 35.75
N GLN A 158 -13.81 25.66 36.70
CA GLN A 158 -14.86 25.19 37.63
C GLN A 158 -15.61 26.31 38.40
N GLY A 159 -15.03 27.50 38.56
CA GLY A 159 -15.64 28.64 39.25
C GLY A 159 -16.34 29.67 38.36
N LEU A 160 -16.27 29.54 37.03
CA LEU A 160 -16.96 30.43 36.09
C LEU A 160 -18.39 29.96 35.78
N PHE A 161 -18.70 28.67 35.97
CA PHE A 161 -20.00 28.07 35.62
C PHE A 161 -20.98 27.92 36.80
N GLN A 162 -20.62 28.39 38.00
CA GLN A 162 -21.43 28.25 39.22
C GLN A 162 -22.14 29.53 39.68
N LYS A 163 -22.06 30.64 38.93
CA LYS A 163 -22.70 31.91 39.32
C LYS A 163 -23.65 32.45 38.25
N SER A 164 -24.89 32.01 38.33
CA SER A 164 -26.05 32.86 38.07
C SER A 164 -27.07 32.55 39.16
N PRO A 165 -27.18 33.39 40.22
CA PRO A 165 -28.36 33.34 41.07
C PRO A 165 -29.54 33.70 40.17
N GLN A 166 -30.50 32.80 40.04
CA GLN A 166 -31.83 33.15 39.55
C GLN A 166 -32.33 34.27 40.47
N THR A 167 -32.33 35.48 39.96
CA THR A 167 -33.06 36.60 40.55
C THR A 167 -34.52 36.32 40.24
N ASN A 168 -35.20 35.70 41.21
CA ASN A 168 -36.66 35.64 41.21
C ASN A 168 -37.16 37.07 41.42
N THR A 169 -37.79 37.62 40.38
CA THR A 169 -38.72 38.74 40.46
C THR A 169 -40.04 38.28 39.89
#